data_AF-A0A1T1HEN9-F1
#
_entry.id   AF-A0A1T1HEN9-F1
#
_cell.length_a   1.000
_cell.length_b   1.000
_cell.length_c   1.000
_cell.angle_alpha   90.00
_cell.angle_beta   90.00
_cell.angle_gamma   90.00
#
_symmetry.space_group_name_H-M   'P 1'
#
loop_
_entity.id
_entity.type
_entity.pdbx_description
1 polymer ?
#
loop_
_entity_poly.entity_id
_entity_poly.type
_entity_poly.pdbx_seq_one_letter_code
_entity_poly.pdbx_strand_id
1 'polypeptide(L)'
;MGFWSSMGNAISSAVSAVGSVCSSIGSGLSSVASTLEPLIRKGLSYIGPVGNVISTVAQRLEVFKSGEDVMEMGDRHIQAKDKGIDYTPNDQTYNEYLEEIRNFELDPEKSPKTVLEKIVTTASGIVLGLKGIEEKMDMADGESGHILRLVVLSPDVFNAEKVVDMLAQDTDFEKIADYFDNKLSAVENRELRGEVFTLIKESDPSLDGEGVYEKLSELKDKEPVA
;
A
#
# COMPACT_ATOMS: atom_id res chain seq x y z
N MET A 1 -15.82 22.41 23.02
CA MET A 1 -15.36 21.02 23.27
C MET A 1 -15.81 20.00 22.20
N GLY A 2 -16.45 20.38 21.09
CA GLY A 2 -17.03 19.41 20.12
C GLY A 2 -16.33 19.27 18.75
N PHE A 3 -15.38 20.14 18.40
CA PHE A 3 -14.73 20.10 17.08
C PHE A 3 -13.64 19.03 16.99
N TRP A 4 -12.85 18.88 18.06
CA TRP A 4 -11.76 17.90 18.15
C TRP A 4 -12.27 16.46 18.34
N SER A 5 -13.42 16.27 18.99
CA SER A 5 -14.05 14.95 19.11
C SER A 5 -14.69 14.49 17.79
N SER A 6 -15.27 15.40 17.01
CA SER A 6 -15.85 15.07 15.70
C SER A 6 -14.78 14.67 14.67
N MET A 7 -13.65 15.40 14.63
CA MET A 7 -12.56 15.10 13.71
C MET A 7 -11.82 13.81 14.09
N GLY A 8 -11.62 13.55 15.39
CA GLY A 8 -11.07 12.29 15.88
C GLY A 8 -11.95 11.08 15.52
N ASN A 9 -13.27 11.20 15.70
CA ASN A 9 -14.22 10.13 15.36
C ASN A 9 -14.26 9.83 13.85
N ALA A 10 -14.13 10.85 13.00
CA ALA A 10 -14.13 10.69 11.55
C ALA A 10 -12.89 9.91 11.05
N ILE A 11 -11.70 10.21 11.60
CA ILE A 11 -10.47 9.49 11.24
C ILE A 11 -10.51 8.03 11.73
N SER A 12 -10.95 7.79 12.97
CA SER A 12 -11.08 6.41 13.47
C SER A 12 -12.08 5.58 12.66
N SER A 13 -13.16 6.22 12.18
CA SER A 13 -14.12 5.59 11.28
C SER A 13 -13.50 5.27 9.92
N ALA A 14 -12.67 6.17 9.37
CA ALA A 14 -11.95 5.95 8.12
C ALA A 14 -10.95 4.78 8.22
N VAL A 15 -10.16 4.71 9.30
CA VAL A 15 -9.24 3.57 9.54
C VAL A 15 -10.03 2.27 9.70
N SER A 16 -11.16 2.30 10.40
CA SER A 16 -12.03 1.12 10.57
C SER A 16 -12.64 0.65 9.24
N ALA A 17 -13.01 1.59 8.36
CA ALA A 17 -13.52 1.26 7.02
C ALA A 17 -12.44 0.53 6.20
N VAL A 18 -11.20 1.04 6.21
CA VAL A 18 -10.07 0.39 5.53
C VAL A 18 -9.75 -0.97 6.16
N GLY A 19 -9.78 -1.09 7.48
CA GLY A 19 -9.61 -2.38 8.16
C GLY A 19 -10.68 -3.41 7.82
N SER A 20 -11.91 -2.96 7.56
CA SER A 20 -13.00 -3.81 7.09
C SER A 20 -12.75 -4.32 5.67
N VAL A 21 -12.22 -3.47 4.78
CA VAL A 21 -11.80 -3.86 3.42
C VAL A 21 -10.65 -4.86 3.48
N CYS A 22 -9.63 -4.60 4.31
CA CYS A 22 -8.52 -5.54 4.53
C CYS A 22 -9.06 -6.91 4.90
N SER A 23 -9.93 -6.98 5.91
CA SER A 23 -10.49 -8.23 6.39
C SER A 23 -11.37 -8.97 5.37
N SER A 24 -12.06 -8.24 4.48
CA SER A 24 -12.88 -8.88 3.43
C SER A 24 -12.06 -9.39 2.25
N ILE A 25 -10.92 -8.75 1.95
CA ILE A 25 -10.09 -9.11 0.80
C ILE A 25 -9.05 -10.19 1.16
N GLY A 26 -8.53 -10.16 2.39
CA GLY A 26 -7.59 -11.15 2.90
C GLY A 26 -7.25 -10.89 4.37
N SER A 27 -7.43 -11.89 5.24
CA SER A 27 -7.22 -11.71 6.68
C SER A 27 -5.78 -11.31 7.05
N GLY A 28 -4.80 -11.75 6.25
CA GLY A 28 -3.38 -11.40 6.37
C GLY A 28 -3.10 -9.93 6.08
N LEU A 29 -3.95 -9.27 5.29
CA LEU A 29 -3.83 -7.83 4.99
C LEU A 29 -4.33 -6.93 6.13
N SER A 30 -4.78 -7.48 7.26
CA SER A 30 -5.22 -6.67 8.40
C SER A 30 -4.15 -5.68 8.90
N SER A 31 -2.86 -6.01 8.77
CA SER A 31 -1.72 -5.13 9.09
C SER A 31 -1.57 -3.92 8.15
N VAL A 32 -2.13 -3.98 6.95
CA VAL A 32 -2.14 -2.87 5.99
C VAL A 32 -2.92 -1.67 6.55
N ALA A 33 -4.00 -1.91 7.29
CA ALA A 33 -4.78 -0.83 7.90
C ALA A 33 -3.92 0.01 8.86
N SER A 34 -3.09 -0.62 9.69
CA SER A 34 -2.14 0.06 10.58
C SER A 34 -1.06 0.80 9.80
N THR A 35 -0.58 0.23 8.70
CA THR A 35 0.42 0.88 7.83
C THR A 35 -0.16 2.13 7.13
N LEU A 36 -1.45 2.14 6.81
CA LEU A 36 -2.15 3.25 6.14
C LEU A 36 -2.71 4.29 7.10
N GLU A 37 -3.04 3.94 8.34
CA GLU A 37 -3.61 4.84 9.36
C GLU A 37 -2.93 6.23 9.42
N PRO A 38 -1.60 6.32 9.47
CA PRO A 38 -0.94 7.62 9.57
C PRO A 38 -0.99 8.42 8.28
N LEU A 39 -1.06 7.77 7.13
CA LEU A 39 -1.32 8.46 5.86
C LEU A 39 -2.74 8.99 5.82
N ILE A 40 -3.71 8.21 6.33
CA ILE A 40 -5.10 8.65 6.49
C ILE A 40 -5.18 9.89 7.39
N ARG A 41 -4.44 9.90 8.50
CA ARG A 41 -4.33 11.06 9.41
C ARG A 41 -3.67 12.27 8.76
N LYS A 42 -2.64 12.07 7.93
CA LYS A 42 -1.89 13.14 7.27
C LYS A 42 -2.59 13.71 6.03
N GLY A 43 -3.43 12.90 5.36
CA GLY A 43 -4.30 13.35 4.27
C GLY A 43 -3.89 12.90 2.87
N LEU A 44 -4.62 13.41 1.87
CA LEU A 44 -4.55 12.93 0.48
C LEU A 44 -3.17 13.13 -0.17
N SER A 45 -2.44 14.19 0.22
CA SER A 45 -1.09 14.49 -0.29
C SER A 45 -0.04 13.45 0.10
N TYR A 46 -0.32 12.61 1.10
CA TYR A 46 0.57 11.54 1.56
C TYR A 46 0.15 10.17 1.02
N ILE A 47 -1.14 9.88 0.96
CA ILE A 47 -1.63 8.60 0.43
C ILE A 47 -1.61 8.54 -1.10
N GLY A 48 -1.77 9.68 -1.79
CA GLY A 48 -1.77 9.76 -3.25
C GLY A 48 -0.49 9.21 -3.89
N PRO A 49 0.72 9.65 -3.48
CA PRO A 49 1.97 9.11 -4.00
C PRO A 49 2.11 7.60 -3.79
N VAL A 50 1.72 7.09 -2.61
CA VAL A 50 1.71 5.65 -2.31
C VAL A 50 0.75 4.91 -3.23
N GLY A 51 -0.46 5.43 -3.38
CA GLY A 51 -1.48 4.90 -4.29
C GLY A 51 -1.00 4.83 -5.74
N ASN A 52 -0.26 5.83 -6.21
CA ASN A 52 0.31 5.85 -7.55
C ASN A 52 1.39 4.78 -7.75
N VAL A 53 2.26 4.57 -6.76
CA VAL A 53 3.26 3.50 -6.81
C VAL A 53 2.56 2.15 -6.91
N ILE A 54 1.61 1.86 -6.00
CA ILE A 54 0.88 0.58 -5.99
C ILE A 54 0.07 0.38 -7.27
N SER A 55 -0.61 1.42 -7.78
CA SER A 55 -1.32 1.36 -9.06
C SER A 55 -0.37 0.97 -10.19
N THR A 56 0.80 1.60 -10.26
CA THR A 56 1.78 1.36 -11.33
C THR A 56 2.36 -0.05 -11.23
N VAL A 57 2.68 -0.53 -10.03
CA VAL A 57 3.14 -1.92 -9.83
C VAL A 57 2.05 -2.91 -10.25
N ALA A 58 0.82 -2.72 -9.77
CA ALA A 58 -0.31 -3.57 -10.15
C ALA A 58 -0.56 -3.56 -11.68
N GLN A 59 -0.42 -2.41 -12.34
CA GLN A 59 -0.50 -2.33 -13.80
C GLN A 59 0.63 -3.07 -14.51
N ARG A 60 1.88 -2.97 -14.02
CA ARG A 60 3.04 -3.66 -14.60
C ARG A 60 2.94 -5.17 -14.47
N LEU A 61 2.25 -5.66 -13.44
CA LEU A 61 1.96 -7.08 -13.24
C LEU A 61 0.63 -7.53 -13.89
N GLU A 62 -0.04 -6.63 -14.61
CA GLU A 62 -1.33 -6.87 -15.27
C GLU A 62 -2.46 -7.24 -14.29
N VAL A 63 -2.31 -6.87 -13.02
CA VAL A 63 -3.37 -6.97 -12.00
C VAL A 63 -4.41 -5.87 -12.25
N PHE A 64 -3.94 -4.64 -12.48
CA PHE A 64 -4.75 -3.53 -12.97
C PHE A 64 -4.53 -3.37 -14.47
N LYS A 65 -5.59 -3.00 -15.21
CA LYS A 65 -5.49 -2.66 -16.64
C LYS A 65 -4.88 -1.28 -16.79
N SER A 66 -4.33 -1.00 -17.97
CA SER A 66 -3.76 0.32 -18.28
C SER A 66 -4.82 1.41 -18.10
N GLY A 67 -4.52 2.41 -17.28
CA GLY A 67 -5.44 3.51 -16.95
C GLY A 67 -6.28 3.28 -15.69
N GLU A 68 -6.33 2.06 -15.14
CA GLU A 68 -6.97 1.81 -13.84
C GLU A 68 -6.06 2.26 -12.70
N ASP A 69 -6.58 3.02 -11.76
CA ASP A 69 -5.86 3.44 -10.55
C ASP A 69 -6.57 2.99 -9.27
N VAL A 70 -5.87 3.10 -8.13
CA VAL A 70 -6.42 2.72 -6.82
C VAL A 70 -7.65 3.54 -6.42
N MET A 71 -7.83 4.77 -6.91
CA MET A 71 -9.02 5.55 -6.55
C MET A 71 -10.25 5.03 -7.29
N GLU A 72 -10.13 4.76 -8.59
CA GLU A 72 -11.21 4.16 -9.38
C GLU A 72 -11.55 2.75 -8.88
N MET A 73 -10.54 1.89 -8.71
CA MET A 73 -10.75 0.51 -8.28
C MET A 73 -11.31 0.43 -6.86
N GLY A 74 -10.87 1.32 -5.97
CA GLY A 74 -11.44 1.46 -4.63
C GLY A 74 -12.91 1.89 -4.65
N ASP A 75 -13.30 2.81 -5.53
CA ASP A 75 -14.70 3.28 -5.64
C ASP A 75 -15.59 2.15 -6.16
N ARG A 76 -15.12 1.43 -7.19
CA ARG A 76 -15.80 0.24 -7.73
C ARG A 76 -16.02 -0.81 -6.66
N HIS A 77 -14.99 -1.15 -5.90
CA HIS A 77 -15.08 -2.10 -4.79
C HIS A 77 -16.12 -1.68 -3.76
N ILE A 78 -16.03 -0.46 -3.23
CA ILE A 78 -16.93 0.01 -2.17
C ILE A 78 -18.38 0.00 -2.65
N GLN A 79 -18.65 0.51 -3.85
CA GLN A 79 -20.01 0.56 -4.38
C GLN A 79 -20.55 -0.82 -4.78
N ALA A 80 -19.71 -1.71 -5.30
CA ALA A 80 -20.08 -3.09 -5.60
C ALA A 80 -20.41 -3.87 -4.31
N LYS A 81 -19.61 -3.68 -3.25
CA LYS A 81 -19.84 -4.27 -1.93
C LYS A 81 -21.17 -3.82 -1.31
N ASP A 82 -21.53 -2.54 -1.45
CA ASP A 82 -22.85 -2.01 -1.05
C ASP A 82 -24.03 -2.67 -1.80
N LYS A 83 -23.77 -3.33 -2.93
CA LYS A 83 -24.73 -4.11 -3.71
C LYS A 83 -24.63 -5.62 -3.49
N GLY A 84 -23.78 -6.07 -2.57
CA GLY A 84 -23.59 -7.48 -2.25
C GLY A 84 -22.58 -8.21 -3.14
N ILE A 85 -21.79 -7.48 -3.92
CA ILE A 85 -20.67 -8.03 -4.70
C ILE A 85 -19.40 -7.87 -3.86
N ASP A 86 -18.88 -8.97 -3.33
CA ASP A 86 -17.69 -8.98 -2.48
C ASP A 86 -16.76 -10.14 -2.87
N TYR A 87 -15.49 -10.05 -2.46
CA TYR A 87 -14.55 -11.13 -2.72
C TYR A 87 -14.85 -12.32 -1.79
N THR A 88 -14.99 -13.50 -2.39
CA THR A 88 -15.26 -14.76 -1.69
C THR A 88 -14.29 -15.83 -2.20
N PRO A 89 -13.13 -16.03 -1.53
CA PRO A 89 -12.04 -16.87 -2.03
C PRO A 89 -12.43 -18.31 -2.39
N ASN A 90 -13.50 -18.84 -1.78
CA ASN A 90 -13.98 -20.20 -2.04
C ASN A 90 -14.98 -20.29 -3.21
N ASP A 91 -15.60 -19.18 -3.59
CA ASP A 91 -16.64 -19.14 -4.62
C ASP A 91 -16.14 -18.53 -5.93
N GLN A 92 -15.07 -17.73 -5.88
CA GLN A 92 -14.44 -17.13 -7.05
C GLN A 92 -12.94 -16.88 -6.85
N THR A 93 -12.21 -16.89 -7.97
CA THR A 93 -10.82 -16.43 -7.99
C THR A 93 -10.75 -14.91 -7.83
N TYR A 94 -9.60 -14.41 -7.37
CA TYR A 94 -9.42 -12.96 -7.23
C TYR A 94 -9.51 -12.22 -8.58
N ASN A 95 -9.09 -12.85 -9.67
CA ASN A 95 -9.20 -12.25 -11.01
C ASN A 95 -10.66 -12.18 -11.48
N GLU A 96 -11.48 -13.19 -11.22
CA GLU A 96 -12.93 -13.15 -11.49
C GLU A 96 -13.58 -12.00 -10.71
N TYR A 97 -13.21 -11.85 -9.44
CA TYR A 97 -13.67 -10.73 -8.62
C TYR A 97 -13.27 -9.35 -9.18
N LEU A 98 -12.02 -9.19 -9.61
CA LEU A 98 -11.57 -7.94 -10.23
C LEU A 98 -12.33 -7.64 -11.52
N GLU A 99 -12.60 -8.64 -12.36
CA GLU A 99 -13.44 -8.45 -13.55
C GLU A 99 -14.90 -8.11 -13.20
N GLU A 100 -15.44 -8.67 -12.12
CA GLU A 100 -16.80 -8.34 -11.67
C GLU A 100 -16.92 -6.86 -11.27
N ILE A 101 -15.99 -6.35 -10.43
CA ILE A 101 -16.01 -4.94 -10.01
C ILE A 101 -15.63 -3.97 -11.15
N ARG A 102 -14.86 -4.40 -12.15
CA ARG A 102 -14.62 -3.60 -13.38
C ARG A 102 -15.89 -3.38 -14.18
N ASN A 103 -16.73 -4.41 -14.28
CA ASN A 103 -17.99 -4.35 -15.01
C ASN A 103 -19.12 -3.66 -14.20
N PHE A 104 -18.88 -3.38 -12.93
CA PHE A 104 -19.82 -2.63 -12.10
C PHE A 104 -19.95 -1.17 -12.57
N GLU A 105 -21.17 -0.72 -12.81
CA GLU A 105 -21.45 0.68 -13.17
C GLU A 105 -21.43 1.56 -11.92
N LEU A 106 -20.46 2.49 -11.86
CA LEU A 106 -20.37 3.47 -10.77
C LEU A 106 -21.58 4.42 -10.78
N ASP A 107 -22.14 4.67 -9.60
CA ASP A 107 -23.09 5.75 -9.36
C ASP A 107 -22.29 7.03 -9.00
N PRO A 108 -22.26 8.06 -9.87
CA PRO A 108 -21.50 9.28 -9.61
C PRO A 108 -21.95 10.01 -8.34
N GLU A 109 -23.18 9.79 -7.89
CA GLU A 109 -23.69 10.41 -6.66
C GLU A 109 -23.13 9.77 -5.40
N LYS A 110 -22.63 8.54 -5.49
CA LYS A 110 -22.02 7.78 -4.40
C LYS A 110 -20.49 7.82 -4.41
N SER A 111 -19.89 8.20 -5.54
CA SER A 111 -18.45 8.39 -5.65
C SER A 111 -17.93 9.41 -4.63
N PRO A 112 -16.67 9.29 -4.19
CA PRO A 112 -16.13 10.08 -3.08
C PRO A 112 -16.10 11.59 -3.41
N LYS A 113 -16.81 12.39 -2.60
CA LYS A 113 -16.95 13.85 -2.79
C LYS A 113 -16.03 14.62 -1.85
N THR A 114 -15.86 14.12 -0.63
CA THR A 114 -15.01 14.75 0.40
C THR A 114 -13.57 14.25 0.33
N VAL A 115 -12.64 15.01 0.92
CA VAL A 115 -11.23 14.61 1.02
C VAL A 115 -11.07 13.31 1.79
N LEU A 116 -11.82 13.12 2.88
CA LEU A 116 -11.74 11.91 3.70
C LEU A 116 -12.26 10.68 2.96
N GLU A 117 -13.38 10.81 2.23
CA GLU A 117 -13.89 9.74 1.37
C GLU A 117 -12.84 9.36 0.31
N LYS A 118 -12.24 10.33 -0.37
CA LYS A 118 -11.18 10.07 -1.36
C LYS A 118 -9.98 9.33 -0.75
N ILE A 119 -9.59 9.67 0.48
CA ILE A 119 -8.52 8.97 1.20
C ILE A 119 -8.91 7.51 1.47
N VAL A 120 -10.12 7.26 2.00
CA VAL A 120 -10.60 5.90 2.28
C VAL A 120 -10.73 5.08 0.99
N THR A 121 -11.26 5.67 -0.07
CA THR A 121 -11.37 5.04 -1.38
C THR A 121 -9.99 4.69 -1.94
N THR A 122 -9.03 5.62 -1.89
CA THR A 122 -7.64 5.37 -2.31
C THR A 122 -7.00 4.25 -1.49
N ALA A 123 -7.16 4.27 -0.16
CA ALA A 123 -6.68 3.22 0.73
C ALA A 123 -7.28 1.85 0.40
N SER A 124 -8.58 1.81 0.10
CA SER A 124 -9.29 0.58 -0.27
C SER A 124 -8.75 0.01 -1.59
N GLY A 125 -8.49 0.87 -2.59
CA GLY A 125 -7.87 0.40 -3.82
C GLY A 125 -6.41 -0.03 -3.66
N ILE A 126 -5.65 0.57 -2.74
CA ILE A 126 -4.31 0.08 -2.38
C ILE A 126 -4.40 -1.37 -1.88
N VAL A 127 -5.36 -1.67 -1.00
CA VAL A 127 -5.58 -3.05 -0.50
C VAL A 127 -5.89 -4.01 -1.66
N LEU A 128 -6.72 -3.60 -2.63
CA LEU A 128 -7.01 -4.43 -3.81
C LEU A 128 -5.78 -4.66 -4.69
N GLY A 129 -4.98 -3.61 -4.90
CA GLY A 129 -3.75 -3.71 -5.68
C GLY A 129 -2.76 -4.66 -5.02
N LEU A 130 -2.58 -4.53 -3.70
CA LEU A 130 -1.71 -5.40 -2.90
C LEU A 130 -2.17 -6.86 -2.95
N LYS A 131 -3.46 -7.13 -2.74
CA LYS A 131 -3.98 -8.49 -2.85
C LYS A 131 -3.73 -9.08 -4.24
N GLY A 132 -3.94 -8.30 -5.29
CA GLY A 132 -3.69 -8.77 -6.64
C GLY A 132 -2.22 -9.01 -6.94
N ILE A 133 -1.32 -8.23 -6.34
CA ILE A 133 0.13 -8.50 -6.39
C ILE A 133 0.43 -9.85 -5.73
N GLU A 134 -0.14 -10.14 -4.55
CA GLU A 134 0.05 -11.44 -3.88
C GLU A 134 -0.39 -12.60 -4.77
N GLU A 135 -1.60 -12.53 -5.31
CA GLU A 135 -2.17 -13.58 -6.17
C GLU A 135 -1.37 -13.75 -7.46
N LYS A 136 -0.86 -12.66 -8.05
CA LYS A 136 -0.08 -12.72 -9.30
C LYS A 136 1.33 -13.27 -9.09
N MET A 137 1.90 -13.03 -7.91
CA MET A 137 3.26 -13.41 -7.55
C MET A 137 3.33 -14.69 -6.69
N ASP A 138 2.18 -15.33 -6.43
CA ASP A 138 2.05 -16.52 -5.56
C ASP A 138 2.61 -16.28 -4.14
N MET A 139 2.41 -15.07 -3.61
CA MET A 139 2.83 -14.68 -2.26
C MET A 139 1.83 -15.16 -1.21
N ALA A 140 2.28 -15.29 0.04
CA ALA A 140 1.40 -15.58 1.15
C ALA A 140 0.44 -14.40 1.43
N ASP A 141 -0.76 -14.72 1.94
CA ASP A 141 -1.76 -13.71 2.31
C ASP A 141 -1.19 -12.74 3.36
N GLY A 142 -1.13 -11.45 3.04
CA GLY A 142 -0.58 -10.39 3.89
C GLY A 142 0.87 -10.02 3.62
N GLU A 143 1.62 -10.82 2.86
CA GLU A 143 3.05 -10.60 2.59
C GLU A 143 3.31 -9.30 1.82
N SER A 144 2.38 -8.90 0.95
CA SER A 144 2.46 -7.60 0.26
C SER A 144 2.38 -6.39 1.19
N GLY A 145 1.99 -6.58 2.46
CA GLY A 145 2.08 -5.56 3.50
C GLY A 145 3.50 -5.02 3.69
N HIS A 146 4.53 -5.85 3.48
CA HIS A 146 5.94 -5.41 3.53
C HIS A 146 6.31 -4.49 2.35
N ILE A 147 5.75 -4.75 1.16
CA ILE A 147 5.89 -3.85 0.00
C ILE A 147 5.30 -2.49 0.37
N LEU A 148 4.07 -2.47 0.88
CA LEU A 148 3.43 -1.24 1.31
C LEU A 148 4.26 -0.50 2.35
N ARG A 149 4.75 -1.20 3.38
CA ARG A 149 5.58 -0.61 4.45
C ARG A 149 6.78 0.17 3.90
N LEU A 150 7.46 -0.37 2.88
CA LEU A 150 8.60 0.26 2.22
C LEU A 150 8.18 1.45 1.35
N VAL A 151 7.10 1.32 0.57
CA VAL A 151 6.55 2.42 -0.24
C VAL A 151 6.11 3.59 0.65
N VAL A 152 5.47 3.32 1.79
CA VAL A 152 5.09 4.34 2.78
C VAL A 152 6.33 5.00 3.40
N LEU A 153 7.41 4.25 3.62
CA LEU A 153 8.65 4.78 4.17
C LEU A 153 9.28 5.83 3.25
N SER A 154 9.39 5.50 1.97
CA SER A 154 9.88 6.40 0.94
C SER A 154 9.42 5.95 -0.45
N PRO A 155 8.39 6.59 -1.04
CA PRO A 155 7.95 6.26 -2.39
C PRO A 155 8.97 6.68 -3.46
N ASP A 156 9.96 7.53 -3.11
CA ASP A 156 11.05 7.91 -4.00
C ASP A 156 12.09 6.79 -4.14
N VAL A 157 12.47 6.16 -3.01
CA VAL A 157 13.39 5.01 -2.99
C VAL A 157 12.70 3.75 -3.48
N PHE A 158 11.52 3.46 -2.91
CA PHE A 158 10.69 2.31 -3.25
C PHE A 158 9.60 2.72 -4.23
N ASN A 159 10.02 3.30 -5.36
CA ASN A 159 9.12 3.65 -6.45
C ASN A 159 8.68 2.39 -7.23
N ALA A 160 7.73 2.56 -8.15
CA ALA A 160 7.12 1.44 -8.84
C ALA A 160 8.09 0.61 -9.69
N GLU A 161 9.05 1.24 -10.37
CA GLU A 161 10.07 0.53 -11.15
C GLU A 161 10.93 -0.32 -10.23
N LYS A 162 11.38 0.26 -9.11
CA LYS A 162 12.19 -0.47 -8.14
C LYS A 162 11.44 -1.65 -7.51
N VAL A 163 10.17 -1.46 -7.13
CA VAL A 163 9.34 -2.54 -6.57
C VAL A 163 9.15 -3.67 -7.59
N VAL A 164 8.91 -3.36 -8.86
CA VAL A 164 8.79 -4.38 -9.93
C VAL A 164 10.11 -5.13 -10.13
N ASP A 165 11.25 -4.43 -10.14
CA ASP A 165 12.56 -5.07 -10.24
C ASP A 165 12.84 -6.01 -9.06
N MET A 166 12.50 -5.57 -7.84
CA MET A 166 12.66 -6.37 -6.62
C MET A 166 11.77 -7.62 -6.63
N LEU A 167 10.52 -7.50 -7.08
CA LEU A 167 9.62 -8.64 -7.29
C LEU A 167 10.18 -9.64 -8.31
N ALA A 168 10.72 -9.15 -9.43
CA ALA A 168 11.34 -9.99 -10.45
C ALA A 168 12.62 -10.70 -9.96
N GLN A 169 13.27 -10.16 -8.93
CA GLN A 169 14.47 -10.72 -8.30
C GLN A 169 14.19 -11.62 -7.09
N ASP A 170 12.91 -11.88 -6.78
CA ASP A 170 12.50 -12.66 -5.60
C ASP A 170 13.07 -12.06 -4.29
N THR A 171 13.06 -10.72 -4.21
CA THR A 171 13.58 -10.00 -3.06
C THR A 171 12.73 -10.23 -1.82
N ASP A 172 13.39 -10.47 -0.69
CA ASP A 172 12.76 -10.60 0.62
C ASP A 172 12.35 -9.21 1.17
N PHE A 173 11.13 -8.79 0.85
CA PHE A 173 10.58 -7.50 1.28
C PHE A 173 10.44 -7.40 2.80
N GLU A 174 10.15 -8.51 3.49
CA GLU A 174 10.06 -8.55 4.95
C GLU A 174 11.41 -8.19 5.57
N LYS A 175 12.49 -8.83 5.10
CA LYS A 175 13.84 -8.59 5.60
C LYS A 175 14.31 -7.15 5.38
N ILE A 176 13.96 -6.53 4.24
CA ILE A 176 14.26 -5.11 4.01
C ILE A 176 13.40 -4.20 4.91
N ALA A 177 12.12 -4.51 5.09
CA ALA A 177 11.26 -3.76 6.02
C ALA A 177 11.79 -3.84 7.46
N ASP A 178 12.17 -5.03 7.91
CA ASP A 178 12.73 -5.28 9.23
C ASP A 178 14.08 -4.57 9.46
N TYR A 179 14.86 -4.36 8.40
CA TYR A 179 16.07 -3.53 8.47
C TYR A 179 15.76 -2.09 8.86
N PHE A 180 14.71 -1.49 8.28
CA PHE A 180 14.29 -0.12 8.61
C PHE A 180 13.52 -0.05 9.93
N ASP A 181 12.79 -1.10 10.29
CA ASP A 181 12.08 -1.20 11.57
C ASP A 181 13.02 -1.53 12.75
N ASN A 182 14.32 -1.71 12.50
CA ASN A 182 15.34 -2.08 13.49
C ASN A 182 15.03 -3.40 14.24
N LYS A 183 14.40 -4.35 13.55
CA LYS A 183 14.04 -5.68 14.08
C LYS A 183 15.12 -6.74 13.88
N LEU A 184 16.06 -6.48 12.98
CA LEU A 184 17.14 -7.41 12.65
C LEU A 184 18.25 -7.45 13.71
N SER A 185 18.95 -8.58 13.79
CA SER A 185 20.17 -8.69 14.60
C SER A 185 21.29 -7.77 14.07
N ALA A 186 22.33 -7.57 14.87
CA ALA A 186 23.49 -6.77 14.45
C ALA A 186 24.24 -7.37 13.23
N VAL A 187 24.17 -8.70 13.06
CA VAL A 187 24.81 -9.40 11.94
C VAL A 187 24.00 -9.18 10.66
N GLU A 188 22.69 -9.44 10.71
CA GLU A 188 21.78 -9.24 9.57
C GLU A 188 21.74 -7.79 9.11
N ASN A 189 21.73 -6.83 10.07
CA ASN A 189 21.85 -5.41 9.76
C ASN A 189 23.14 -5.09 9.00
N ARG A 190 24.25 -5.74 9.31
CA ARG A 190 25.52 -5.50 8.62
C ARG A 190 25.48 -6.07 7.20
N GLU A 191 24.90 -7.25 7.03
CA GLU A 191 24.79 -7.93 5.73
C GLU A 191 23.91 -7.16 4.74
N LEU A 192 22.75 -6.68 5.17
CA LEU A 192 21.82 -5.94 4.32
C LEU A 192 22.22 -4.48 4.05
N ARG A 193 23.11 -3.91 4.87
CA ARG A 193 23.47 -2.49 4.75
C ARG A 193 23.94 -2.13 3.33
N GLY A 194 24.74 -3.00 2.70
CA GLY A 194 25.25 -2.75 1.35
C GLY A 194 24.16 -2.75 0.28
N GLU A 195 23.20 -3.64 0.42
CA GLU A 195 22.03 -3.73 -0.46
C GLU A 195 21.15 -2.48 -0.32
N VAL A 196 20.79 -2.12 0.92
CA VAL A 196 19.98 -0.93 1.19
C VAL A 196 20.70 0.35 0.77
N PHE A 197 22.01 0.44 0.97
CA PHE A 197 22.83 1.54 0.46
C PHE A 197 22.71 1.64 -1.07
N THR A 198 22.79 0.52 -1.77
CA THR A 198 22.67 0.46 -3.23
C THR A 198 21.29 0.93 -3.68
N LEU A 199 20.21 0.46 -3.04
CA LEU A 199 18.85 0.89 -3.33
C LEU A 199 18.69 2.41 -3.24
N ILE A 200 19.20 3.02 -2.16
CA ILE A 200 19.13 4.48 -1.97
C ILE A 200 19.98 5.19 -3.03
N LYS A 201 21.20 4.72 -3.30
CA LYS A 201 22.11 5.32 -4.29
C LYS A 201 21.55 5.25 -5.71
N GLU A 202 20.86 4.17 -6.06
CA GLU A 202 20.21 4.03 -7.37
C GLU A 202 18.98 4.94 -7.51
N SER A 203 18.25 5.17 -6.41
CA SER A 203 17.11 6.11 -6.40
C SER A 203 17.54 7.57 -6.56
N ASP A 204 18.74 7.91 -6.10
CA ASP A 204 19.33 9.24 -6.27
C ASP A 204 20.84 9.12 -6.55
N PRO A 205 21.22 8.96 -7.83
CA PRO A 205 22.62 8.83 -8.22
C PRO A 205 23.47 10.07 -7.91
N SER A 206 22.87 11.21 -7.55
CA SER A 206 23.59 12.44 -7.22
C SER A 206 24.21 12.44 -5.82
N LEU A 207 23.67 11.64 -4.89
CA LEU A 207 24.17 11.55 -3.51
C LEU A 207 25.58 10.96 -3.47
N ASP A 208 26.50 11.57 -2.74
CA ASP A 208 27.78 10.90 -2.45
C ASP A 208 27.63 9.86 -1.33
N GLY A 209 28.73 9.22 -0.92
CA GLY A 209 28.66 8.16 0.09
C GLY A 209 28.11 8.64 1.43
N GLU A 210 28.44 9.87 1.83
CA GLU A 210 27.95 10.47 3.08
C GLU A 210 26.46 10.78 2.97
N GLY A 211 26.02 11.39 1.87
CA GLY A 211 24.61 11.68 1.62
C GLY A 211 23.72 10.43 1.59
N VAL A 212 24.23 9.29 1.10
CA VAL A 212 23.50 8.02 1.19
C VAL A 212 23.37 7.55 2.64
N TYR A 213 24.41 7.67 3.46
CA TYR A 213 24.33 7.32 4.89
C TYR A 213 23.40 8.25 5.67
N GLU A 214 23.41 9.55 5.37
CA GLU A 214 22.47 10.51 5.97
C GLU A 214 21.03 10.12 5.65
N LYS A 215 20.71 9.91 4.37
CA LYS A 215 19.37 9.48 3.96
C LYS A 215 18.97 8.13 4.56
N LEU A 216 19.90 7.19 4.68
CA LEU A 216 19.64 5.91 5.36
C LEU A 216 19.30 6.12 6.84
N SER A 217 20.02 7.00 7.55
CA SER A 217 19.72 7.34 8.94
C SER A 217 18.34 7.99 9.05
N GLU A 218 18.03 8.96 8.19
CA GLU A 218 16.72 9.61 8.17
C GLU A 218 15.57 8.61 7.97
N LEU A 219 15.75 7.63 7.09
CA LEU A 219 14.75 6.59 6.87
C LEU A 219 14.63 5.63 8.06
N LYS A 220 15.71 5.32 8.78
CA LYS A 220 15.65 4.52 10.02
C LYS A 220 15.03 5.27 11.20
N ASP A 221 15.16 6.59 11.22
CA ASP A 221 14.62 7.45 12.28
C ASP A 221 13.14 7.82 12.05
N LYS A 222 12.61 7.61 10.83
CA LYS A 222 11.16 7.69 10.59
C LYS A 222 10.48 6.56 11.37
N GLU A 223 9.71 6.94 12.40
CA GLU A 223 8.96 5.98 13.21
C GLU A 223 8.22 4.97 12.32
N PRO A 224 8.31 3.65 12.60
CA PRO A 224 7.41 2.67 12.03
C PRO A 224 6.04 3.10 12.49
N VAL A 225 5.23 3.49 11.51
CA VAL A 225 4.11 4.34 11.83
C VAL A 225 3.11 3.54 12.66
N ALA A 226 3.02 3.93 13.94
CA ALA A 226 2.32 3.20 14.99
C ALA A 226 0.80 3.34 14.85
#